data_AF-T1CM02-F1
#
_entry.id   AF-T1CM02-F1
#
_cell.length_a   1.000
_cell.length_b   1.000
_cell.length_c   1.000
_cell.angle_alpha   90.00
_cell.angle_beta   90.00
_cell.angle_gamma   90.00
#
_symmetry.space_group_name_H-M   'P 1'
#
loop_
_entity.id
_entity.type
_entity.pdbx_description
1 polymer ?
#
loop_
_entity_poly.entity_id
_entity_poly.type
_entity_poly.pdbx_seq_one_letter_code
_entity_poly.pdbx_strand_id
1 'polypeptide(L)'
;GLSVLRRMVQEGPKYAGSRAEAQRAVEKWYPRALDMFGHSNSDTSRRAIEYGLKRWTNEEARERYIAEVTGLVSGIGLSLPSPDFDRHVQ
;
A
#
# COMPACT_ATOMS: atom_id res chain seq x y z
N GLY A 1 0.55 8.33 8.89
CA GLY A 1 0.87 7.01 9.47
C GLY A 1 -0.38 6.32 10.00
N LEU A 2 -0.35 5.00 10.20
CA LEU A 2 -1.53 4.20 10.58
C LEU A 2 -2.24 4.68 11.86
N SER A 3 -1.47 5.17 12.85
CA SER A 3 -2.02 5.71 14.11
C SER A 3 -2.90 6.95 13.91
N VAL A 4 -2.58 7.78 12.91
CA VAL A 4 -3.37 8.97 12.55
C VAL A 4 -4.68 8.53 11.89
N LEU A 5 -4.62 7.61 10.92
CA LEU A 5 -5.80 7.08 10.25
C LEU A 5 -6.75 6.42 11.26
N ARG A 6 -6.20 5.62 12.19
CA ARG A 6 -6.99 5.00 13.26
C ARG A 6 -7.74 6.04 14.10
N ARG A 7 -7.06 7.11 14.53
CA ARG A 7 -7.68 8.17 15.32
C ARG A 7 -8.72 8.97 14.51
N MET A 8 -8.48 9.23 13.23
CA MET A 8 -9.49 9.83 12.35
C MET A 8 -10.75 8.97 12.22
N VAL A 9 -10.61 7.64 12.20
CA VAL A 9 -11.76 6.72 12.17
C VAL A 9 -12.49 6.65 13.51
N GLN A 10 -11.76 6.58 14.63
CA GLN A 10 -12.33 6.33 15.96
C GLN A 10 -12.83 7.60 16.66
N GLU A 11 -12.08 8.69 16.56
CA GLU A 11 -12.32 9.94 17.31
C GLU A 11 -12.97 11.02 16.42
N GLY A 12 -12.80 10.92 15.10
CA GLY A 12 -13.43 11.79 14.12
C GLY A 12 -13.20 13.29 14.44
N PRO A 13 -14.27 14.10 14.58
CA PRO A 13 -14.15 15.54 14.84
C PRO A 13 -13.31 15.89 16.09
N LYS A 14 -13.19 14.99 17.07
CA LYS A 14 -12.37 15.22 18.28
C LYS A 14 -10.86 15.21 17.99
N TYR A 15 -10.43 14.57 16.90
CA TYR A 15 -9.03 14.41 16.50
C TYR A 15 -8.65 15.27 15.27
N ALA A 16 -9.55 16.15 14.80
CA ALA A 16 -9.44 16.89 13.55
C ALA A 16 -9.33 15.96 12.32
N GLY A 17 -10.45 15.36 11.96
CA GLY A 17 -10.60 14.59 10.73
C GLY A 17 -11.88 13.75 10.71
N SER A 18 -12.02 12.89 9.71
CA SER A 18 -13.15 12.00 9.56
C SER A 18 -12.74 10.68 8.92
N ARG A 19 -13.56 9.64 9.11
CA ARG A 19 -13.43 8.37 8.38
C ARG A 19 -13.39 8.58 6.86
N ALA A 20 -14.15 9.53 6.33
CA ALA A 20 -14.19 9.82 4.90
C ALA A 20 -12.87 10.43 4.40
N GLU A 21 -12.26 11.33 5.17
CA GLU A 21 -10.93 11.89 4.84
C GLU A 21 -9.84 10.82 4.92
N ALA A 22 -9.91 9.94 5.93
CA ALA A 22 -9.00 8.81 6.04
C ALA A 22 -9.12 7.86 4.85
N GLN A 23 -10.34 7.57 4.40
CA GLN A 23 -10.60 6.72 3.23
C GLN A 23 -10.04 7.35 1.94
N ARG A 24 -10.29 8.64 1.70
CA ARG A 24 -9.72 9.35 0.53
C ARG A 24 -8.20 9.37 0.54
N ALA A 25 -7.58 9.48 1.72
CA ALA A 25 -6.13 9.42 1.84
C ALA A 25 -5.61 8.03 1.45
N VAL A 26 -6.28 6.96 1.87
CA VAL A 26 -5.93 5.58 1.46
C VAL A 26 -6.04 5.41 -0.06
N GLU A 27 -7.16 5.81 -0.66
CA GLU A 27 -7.38 5.72 -2.11
C GLU A 27 -6.34 6.48 -2.93
N LYS A 28 -5.91 7.65 -2.44
CA LYS A 28 -4.93 8.50 -3.12
C LYS A 28 -3.50 7.94 -3.05
N TRP A 29 -3.11 7.40 -1.90
CA TRP A 29 -1.70 7.08 -1.63
C TRP A 29 -1.37 5.61 -1.84
N TYR A 30 -2.34 4.71 -1.70
CA TYR A 30 -2.14 3.28 -1.92
C TYR A 30 -1.55 2.94 -3.29
N PRO A 31 -2.11 3.38 -4.44
CA PRO A 31 -1.55 3.02 -5.74
C PRO A 31 -0.14 3.56 -5.96
N ARG A 32 0.13 4.77 -5.44
CA ARG A 32 1.46 5.39 -5.49
C ARG A 32 2.49 4.62 -4.68
N ALA A 33 2.08 4.01 -3.56
CA ALA A 33 2.94 3.10 -2.80
C ALA A 33 3.21 1.80 -3.56
N LEU A 34 2.22 1.28 -4.31
CA LEU A 34 2.43 0.12 -5.17
C LEU A 34 3.38 0.42 -6.34
N ASP A 35 3.32 1.61 -6.92
CA ASP A 35 4.23 2.03 -7.99
C ASP A 35 5.71 2.03 -7.56
N MET A 36 6.00 2.24 -6.27
CA MET A 36 7.36 2.24 -5.74
C MET A 36 8.07 0.89 -5.86
N PHE A 37 7.33 -0.22 -6.01
CA PHE A 37 7.90 -1.54 -6.24
C PHE A 37 8.45 -1.71 -7.66
N GLY A 38 8.09 -0.83 -8.60
CA GLY A 38 8.56 -0.89 -9.99
C GLY A 38 7.78 -1.89 -10.85
N HIS A 39 8.29 -2.17 -12.06
CA HIS A 39 7.68 -3.13 -12.99
C HIS A 39 7.86 -4.57 -12.50
N SER A 40 6.82 -5.39 -12.73
CA SER A 40 6.80 -6.80 -12.32
C SER A 40 7.82 -7.62 -13.11
N ASN A 41 7.96 -7.34 -14.41
CA ASN A 41 8.90 -8.01 -15.33
C ASN A 41 10.29 -7.35 -15.41
N SER A 42 10.80 -6.80 -14.30
CA SER A 42 12.11 -6.12 -14.29
C SER A 42 13.28 -7.10 -14.39
N ASP A 43 14.00 -7.08 -15.51
CA ASP A 43 15.25 -7.84 -15.72
C ASP A 43 16.30 -7.55 -14.66
N THR A 44 16.43 -6.27 -14.26
CA THR A 44 17.33 -5.85 -13.20
C THR A 44 16.95 -6.48 -11.86
N SER A 45 15.66 -6.63 -11.58
CA SER A 45 15.19 -7.29 -10.36
C SER A 45 15.55 -8.78 -10.36
N ARG A 46 15.36 -9.47 -11.50
CA ARG A 46 15.76 -10.88 -11.64
C ARG A 46 17.27 -11.08 -11.43
N ARG A 47 18.09 -10.28 -12.09
CA ARG A 47 19.56 -10.33 -11.91
C ARG A 47 19.98 -10.03 -10.46
N ALA A 48 19.32 -9.10 -9.79
CA ALA A 48 19.62 -8.79 -8.40
C ALA A 48 19.31 -9.98 -7.47
N ILE A 49 18.33 -10.82 -7.79
CA ILE A 49 18.07 -12.07 -7.07
C ILE A 49 19.17 -13.11 -7.37
N GLU A 50 19.54 -13.26 -8.65
CA GLU A 50 20.62 -14.18 -9.05
C GLU A 50 21.95 -13.85 -8.35
N TYR A 51 22.25 -12.57 -8.18
CA TYR A 51 23.43 -12.10 -7.44
C TYR A 51 23.26 -12.08 -5.91
N GLY A 52 22.11 -12.50 -5.38
CA GLY A 52 21.84 -12.52 -3.93
C GLY A 52 21.66 -11.16 -3.28
N LEU A 53 21.48 -10.07 -4.06
CA LEU A 53 21.25 -8.71 -3.55
C LEU A 53 19.81 -8.47 -3.12
N LYS A 54 18.86 -9.20 -3.72
CA LYS A 54 17.44 -9.15 -3.39
C LYS A 54 16.94 -10.55 -3.03
N ARG A 55 16.00 -10.60 -2.08
CA ARG A 55 15.33 -11.85 -1.68
C ARG A 55 14.10 -12.17 -2.52
N TRP A 56 13.45 -11.15 -3.09
CA TRP A 56 12.16 -11.26 -3.78
C TRP A 56 12.16 -10.45 -5.06
N THR A 57 11.34 -10.88 -6.03
CA THR A 57 11.03 -10.06 -7.20
C THR A 57 10.23 -8.82 -6.77
N ASN A 58 10.14 -7.84 -7.67
CA ASN A 58 9.34 -6.65 -7.42
C ASN A 58 7.86 -7.01 -7.18
N GLU A 59 7.34 -7.96 -7.96
CA GLU A 59 5.98 -8.47 -7.84
C GLU A 59 5.75 -9.18 -6.51
N GLU A 60 6.61 -10.13 -6.15
CA GLU A 60 6.53 -10.88 -4.90
C GLU A 60 6.63 -9.97 -3.65
N ALA A 61 7.44 -8.91 -3.72
CA ALA A 61 7.54 -7.92 -2.66
C ALA A 61 6.24 -7.08 -2.57
N ARG A 62 5.66 -6.73 -3.72
CA ARG A 62 4.39 -5.99 -3.81
C ARG A 62 3.23 -6.81 -3.25
N GLU A 63 3.12 -8.09 -3.61
CA GLU A 63 2.06 -8.99 -3.10
C GLU A 63 2.09 -9.12 -1.58
N ARG A 64 3.29 -9.28 -1.00
CA ARG A 64 3.45 -9.34 0.46
C ARG A 64 3.02 -8.03 1.13
N TYR A 65 3.40 -6.90 0.54
CA TYR A 65 2.97 -5.59 1.03
C TYR A 65 1.45 -5.42 0.96
N ILE A 66 0.81 -5.85 -0.14
CA ILE A 66 -0.66 -5.82 -0.29
C ILE A 66 -1.31 -6.64 0.82
N ALA A 67 -0.85 -7.88 1.06
CA ALA A 67 -1.41 -8.75 2.08
C ALA A 67 -1.32 -8.13 3.49
N GLU A 68 -0.15 -7.56 3.84
CA GLU A 68 0.07 -6.91 5.13
C GLU A 68 -0.83 -5.67 5.30
N VAL A 69 -0.81 -4.76 4.33
CA VAL A 69 -1.55 -3.50 4.41
C VAL A 69 -3.07 -3.75 4.39
N THR A 70 -3.54 -4.77 3.67
CA THR A 70 -4.96 -5.17 3.70
C THR A 70 -5.41 -5.47 5.11
N GLY A 71 -4.65 -6.31 5.84
CA GLY A 71 -4.98 -6.64 7.24
C GLY A 71 -4.99 -5.40 8.14
N LEU A 72 -4.00 -4.51 7.99
CA LEU A 72 -3.88 -3.30 8.80
C LEU A 72 -5.01 -2.29 8.55
N VAL A 73 -5.35 -2.07 7.28
CA VAL A 73 -6.36 -1.07 6.86
C VAL A 73 -7.76 -1.57 7.16
N SER A 74 -8.06 -2.83 6.86
CA SER A 74 -9.35 -3.44 7.20
C SER A 74 -9.55 -3.55 8.72
N GLY A 75 -8.47 -3.81 9.47
CA GLY A 75 -8.50 -3.83 10.94
C GLY A 75 -8.86 -2.49 11.60
N ILE A 76 -8.72 -1.37 10.89
CA ILE A 76 -9.18 -0.04 11.36
C ILE A 76 -10.47 0.42 10.66
N GLY A 77 -11.16 -0.46 9.94
CA GLY A 77 -12.47 -0.17 9.33
C GLY A 77 -12.40 0.69 8.06
N LEU A 78 -11.27 0.70 7.35
CA LEU A 78 -11.11 1.29 6.02
C LEU A 78 -11.01 0.20 4.95
N SER A 79 -11.17 0.57 3.69
CA SER A 79 -11.02 -0.36 2.54
C SER A 79 -9.88 0.07 1.63
N LEU A 80 -9.14 -0.91 1.11
CA LEU A 80 -8.18 -0.69 0.03
C LEU A 80 -8.88 -0.74 -1.33
N PRO A 81 -8.49 0.11 -2.30
CA PRO A 81 -8.92 -0.07 -3.68
C PRO A 81 -8.21 -1.29 -4.30
N SER A 82 -8.65 -1.70 -5.49
CA SER A 82 -7.99 -2.76 -6.26
C SER A 82 -6.49 -2.47 -6.44
N PRO A 83 -5.59 -3.48 -6.40
CA PRO A 83 -4.15 -3.29 -6.67
C PRO A 83 -3.82 -2.65 -8.03
N ASP A 84 -4.75 -2.70 -8.99
CA ASP A 84 -4.60 -2.08 -10.31
C ASP A 84 -5.27 -0.71 -10.43
N PHE A 85 -5.96 -0.24 -9.39
CA PHE A 85 -6.63 1.06 -9.38
C PHE A 85 -5.59 2.19 -9.43
N ASP A 86 -5.64 3.06 -10.44
CA ASP A 86 -4.76 4.24 -10.59
C ASP A 86 -3.25 3.95 -10.48
N ARG A 87 -2.83 2.71 -10.82
CA ARG A 87 -1.42 2.31 -10.82
C ARG A 87 -0.78 2.63 -12.16
N HIS A 88 0.35 3.34 -12.16
CA HIS A 88 1.04 3.75 -13.39
C HIS A 88 2.18 2.82 -13.78
N VAL A 89 2.69 2.02 -12.84
CA VAL A 89 3.81 1.10 -13.05
C VAL A 89 3.34 -0.34 -12.85
N GLN A 90 3.36 -1.13 -13.92
CA GLN A 90 2.88 -2.53 -13.92
C GLN A 90 3.99 -3.50 -14.32
#